data_AF-A0A941A473-F1
#
_entry.id   AF-A0A941A473-F1
#
_cell.length_a   1.000
_cell.length_b   1.000
_cell.length_c   1.000
_cell.angle_alpha   90.00
_cell.angle_beta   90.00
_cell.angle_gamma   90.00
#
_symmetry.space_group_name_H-M   'P 1'
#
loop_
_entity.id
_entity.type
_entity.pdbx_description
1 polymer ?
#
loop_
_entity_poly.entity_id
_entity_poly.type
_entity_poly.pdbx_seq_one_letter_code
_entity_poly.pdbx_strand_id
1 'polypeptide(L)'
;MNTRNSTLAAILASTLLLAACGSSSGDTTTPPTSGTVGGTVTGLASGASVVLRNNGRNDLAISADGSFTFGMPMAMGGAYAVTV
;
A
#
# COMPACT_ATOMS: atom_id res chain seq x y z
N MET A 1 -46.73 43.94 15.65
CA MET A 1 -46.67 44.25 14.20
C MET A 1 -45.79 45.48 14.03
N ASN A 2 -44.66 45.55 13.34
CA ASN A 2 -43.87 44.61 12.53
C ASN A 2 -42.52 45.34 12.35
N THR A 3 -41.43 44.84 12.94
CA THR A 3 -40.09 45.45 12.83
C THR A 3 -39.52 45.14 11.45
N ARG A 4 -39.32 46.18 10.66
CA ARG A 4 -39.06 46.12 9.22
C ARG A 4 -37.61 45.68 8.93
N ASN A 5 -37.43 44.39 8.68
CA ASN A 5 -36.85 43.85 7.43
C ASN A 5 -35.51 44.44 6.91
N SER A 6 -34.56 44.86 7.76
CA SER A 6 -33.29 45.45 7.27
C SER A 6 -32.06 45.10 8.10
N THR A 7 -31.91 43.83 8.47
CA THR A 7 -30.62 43.24 8.87
C THR A 7 -30.35 41.92 8.13
N LEU A 8 -31.01 41.74 6.98
CA LEU A 8 -30.79 40.69 5.97
C LEU A 8 -29.37 40.71 5.33
N ALA A 9 -28.41 41.46 5.87
CA ALA A 9 -27.13 41.79 5.23
C ALA A 9 -25.88 41.58 6.10
N ALA A 10 -25.95 40.72 7.12
CA ALA A 10 -24.75 40.15 7.75
C ALA A 10 -24.97 38.63 7.90
N ILE A 11 -25.00 37.90 6.77
CA ILE A 11 -23.79 37.20 6.30
C ILE A 11 -23.32 36.30 7.45
N LEU A 12 -23.94 35.15 7.74
CA LEU A 12 -23.77 33.88 6.99
C LEU A 12 -22.29 33.47 6.70
N ALA A 13 -21.31 34.20 7.23
CA ALA A 13 -19.89 33.86 7.29
C ALA A 13 -19.52 33.89 8.77
N SER A 14 -19.29 32.78 9.45
CA SER A 14 -18.11 31.95 9.24
C SER A 14 -18.32 30.54 9.79
N THR A 15 -19.54 30.01 9.73
CA THR A 15 -19.76 28.59 9.99
C THR A 15 -19.14 27.78 8.87
N LEU A 16 -17.97 27.22 9.18
CA LEU A 16 -17.58 25.89 8.77
C LEU A 16 -17.27 25.72 7.27
N LEU A 17 -16.05 26.08 6.87
CA LEU A 17 -15.29 25.22 5.95
C LEU A 17 -13.84 25.20 6.40
N LEU A 18 -13.58 24.35 7.41
CA LEU A 18 -12.26 23.78 7.61
C LEU A 18 -11.97 22.97 6.34
N ALA A 19 -11.29 23.57 5.36
CA ALA A 19 -10.79 22.86 4.19
C ALA A 19 -9.61 21.98 4.62
N ALA A 20 -9.90 20.96 5.43
CA ALA A 20 -9.07 19.79 5.60
C ALA A 20 -9.48 18.80 4.50
N CYS A 21 -9.06 19.06 3.27
CA CYS A 21 -8.83 17.98 2.32
C CYS A 21 -7.33 17.93 2.04
N GLY A 22 -6.59 17.39 3.01
CA GLY A 22 -5.40 16.63 2.67
C GLY A 22 -5.86 15.36 1.97
N SER A 23 -6.32 15.50 0.72
CA SER A 23 -6.57 14.36 -0.15
C SER A 23 -5.19 13.90 -0.62
N SER A 24 -4.57 12.99 0.14
CA SER A 24 -3.50 12.17 -0.40
C SER A 24 -4.14 11.31 -1.49
N SER A 25 -4.17 11.87 -2.70
CA SER A 25 -4.56 11.17 -3.91
C SER A 25 -3.61 9.99 -4.05
N GLY A 26 -4.06 8.81 -3.64
CA GLY A 26 -3.59 7.59 -4.26
C GLY A 26 -3.85 7.77 -5.73
N ASP A 27 -2.80 8.09 -6.48
CA ASP A 27 -2.83 8.32 -7.90
C ASP A 27 -3.28 7.03 -8.59
N THR A 28 -4.57 6.92 -8.85
CA THR A 28 -5.16 5.84 -9.64
C THR A 28 -5.01 6.08 -11.15
N THR A 29 -4.26 7.10 -11.57
CA THR A 29 -3.92 7.37 -12.98
C THR A 29 -2.59 6.74 -13.39
N THR A 30 -1.72 6.43 -12.43
CA THR A 30 -0.55 5.60 -12.68
C THR A 30 -0.97 4.12 -12.65
N PRO A 31 -0.64 3.30 -13.69
CA PRO A 31 -0.85 1.85 -13.63
C PRO A 31 -0.32 1.31 -12.31
N PRO A 32 -0.96 0.33 -11.65
CA PRO A 32 -0.44 -0.22 -10.41
C PRO A 32 1.02 -0.62 -10.65
N THR A 33 1.94 0.13 -10.07
CA THR A 33 3.35 -0.22 -10.15
C THR A 33 3.45 -1.56 -9.46
N SER A 34 3.71 -2.61 -10.24
CA SER A 34 3.82 -3.96 -9.72
C SER A 34 5.30 -4.29 -9.60
N GLY A 35 5.68 -4.78 -8.43
CA GLY A 35 7.04 -5.21 -8.12
C GLY A 35 7.07 -6.70 -7.80
N THR A 36 8.21 -7.34 -8.00
CA THR A 36 8.45 -8.69 -7.50
C THR A 36 9.18 -8.59 -6.16
N VAL A 37 8.89 -9.53 -5.27
CA VAL A 37 9.61 -9.68 -4.00
C VAL A 37 10.79 -10.61 -4.24
N GLY A 38 12.00 -10.19 -3.90
CA GLY A 38 13.19 -11.01 -4.00
C GLY A 38 14.14 -10.78 -2.83
N GLY A 39 15.17 -11.62 -2.76
CA GLY A 39 16.19 -11.58 -1.72
C GLY A 39 17.34 -12.52 -2.02
N THR A 40 18.20 -12.73 -1.02
CA THR A 40 19.32 -13.68 -1.11
C THR A 40 19.25 -14.64 0.06
N VAL A 41 19.34 -15.94 -0.23
CA VAL A 41 19.53 -17.00 0.78
C VAL A 41 21.02 -17.22 0.95
N THR A 42 21.48 -17.21 2.20
CA THR A 42 22.86 -17.53 2.59
C THR A 42 22.87 -18.47 3.79
N GLY A 43 23.89 -19.33 3.87
CA GLY A 43 24.08 -20.23 5.02
C GLY A 43 23.26 -21.52 4.93
N LEU A 44 22.77 -21.88 3.75
CA LEU A 44 22.08 -23.14 3.53
C LEU A 44 23.10 -24.29 3.55
N ALA A 45 22.91 -25.24 4.48
CA ALA A 45 23.78 -26.40 4.57
C ALA A 45 23.73 -27.23 3.27
N SER A 46 24.84 -27.86 2.89
CA SER A 46 24.90 -28.71 1.71
C SER A 46 23.89 -29.84 1.79
N GLY A 47 22.99 -29.93 0.81
CA GLY A 47 21.91 -30.91 0.80
C GLY A 47 20.65 -30.50 1.57
N ALA A 48 20.63 -29.31 2.18
CA ALA A 48 19.42 -28.74 2.75
C ALA A 48 18.61 -27.97 1.70
N SER A 49 17.30 -27.86 1.94
CA SER A 49 16.40 -27.02 1.17
C SER A 49 15.46 -26.26 2.09
N VAL A 50 15.05 -25.07 1.65
CA VAL A 50 14.04 -24.24 2.31
C VAL A 50 12.94 -23.93 1.31
N VAL A 51 11.70 -23.84 1.78
CA VAL A 51 10.57 -23.44 0.94
C VAL A 51 10.12 -22.07 1.40
N LEU A 52 10.53 -21.06 0.66
CA LEU A 52 10.06 -19.70 0.90
C LEU A 52 8.63 -19.60 0.38
N ARG A 53 7.72 -19.15 1.23
CA ARG A 53 6.32 -18.92 0.85
C ARG A 53 6.00 -17.44 0.94
N ASN A 54 5.49 -16.88 -0.14
CA ASN A 54 4.93 -15.52 -0.13
C ASN A 54 3.40 -15.57 -0.06
N ASN A 55 2.82 -14.83 0.90
CA ASN A 55 1.38 -14.64 1.08
C ASN A 55 0.56 -15.94 1.08
N GLY A 56 1.13 -17.04 1.59
CA GLY A 56 0.46 -18.34 1.71
C GLY A 56 0.10 -19.02 0.38
N ARG A 57 0.50 -18.48 -0.78
CA ARG A 57 0.25 -19.10 -2.10
C ARG A 57 1.48 -19.34 -2.96
N ASN A 58 2.50 -18.48 -2.93
CA ASN A 58 3.62 -18.58 -3.87
C ASN A 58 4.84 -19.26 -3.24
N ASP A 59 4.91 -20.59 -3.31
CA ASP A 59 6.08 -21.36 -2.89
C ASP A 59 7.27 -21.15 -3.82
N LEU A 60 8.46 -21.10 -3.23
CA LEU A 60 9.72 -21.13 -3.93
C LEU A 60 10.70 -22.02 -3.15
N ALA A 61 10.96 -23.20 -3.71
CA ALA A 61 11.94 -24.14 -3.15
C ALA A 61 13.36 -23.68 -3.51
N ILE A 62 14.21 -23.53 -2.50
CA ILE A 62 15.60 -23.11 -2.63
C ILE A 62 16.47 -24.21 -2.07
N SER A 63 17.36 -24.74 -2.90
CA SER A 63 18.24 -25.87 -2.57
C SER A 63 19.72 -25.50 -2.54
N ALA A 64 20.04 -24.23 -2.77
CA ALA A 64 21.39 -23.70 -2.71
C ALA A 64 21.35 -22.23 -2.30
N ASP A 65 22.43 -21.73 -1.71
CA ASP A 65 22.63 -20.30 -1.51
C ASP A 65 22.56 -19.56 -2.85
N GLY A 66 21.88 -18.41 -2.86
CA GLY A 66 21.66 -17.67 -4.08
C GLY A 66 20.56 -16.63 -3.99
N SER A 67 20.45 -15.82 -5.04
CA SER A 67 19.36 -14.88 -5.20
C SER A 67 18.07 -15.59 -5.56
N PHE A 68 16.96 -15.04 -5.07
CA PHE A 68 15.64 -15.53 -5.37
C PHE A 68 14.68 -14.40 -5.65
N THR A 69 13.67 -14.69 -6.48
CA THR A 69 12.61 -13.76 -6.83
C THR A 69 11.31 -14.54 -6.92
N PHE A 70 10.27 -14.09 -6.22
CA PHE A 70 8.94 -14.62 -6.38
C PHE A 70 8.35 -14.14 -7.72
N GLY A 71 7.83 -15.07 -8.50
CA GLY A 71 7.23 -14.78 -9.82
C GLY A 71 5.86 -14.08 -9.76
N MET A 72 5.29 -13.86 -8.57
CA MET A 72 4.00 -13.19 -8.40
C MET A 72 4.21 -11.68 -8.28
N PRO A 73 3.83 -10.88 -9.30
CA PRO A 73 3.87 -9.43 -9.20
C PRO A 73 2.89 -8.94 -8.14
N MET A 74 3.38 -8.12 -7.21
CA MET A 74 2.59 -7.52 -6.14
C MET A 74 2.42 -6.04 -6.40
N ALA A 75 1.22 -5.51 -6.16
CA ALA A 75 0.99 -4.07 -6.23
C ALA A 75 1.92 -3.37 -5.23
N MET A 76 2.56 -2.27 -5.66
CA MET A 76 3.37 -1.43 -4.78
C MET A 76 2.48 -0.91 -3.64
N GLY A 77 2.94 -1.11 -2.40
CA GLY A 77 2.17 -0.84 -1.19
C GLY A 77 1.26 -1.98 -0.73
N GLY A 78 1.18 -3.09 -1.47
CA GLY A 78 0.50 -4.32 -1.03
C GLY A 78 1.23 -5.01 0.11
N ALA A 79 0.48 -5.61 1.04
CA ALA A 79 1.06 -6.40 2.11
C ALA A 79 1.69 -7.69 1.57
N TYR A 80 2.89 -8.01 2.06
CA TYR A 80 3.54 -9.29 1.81
C TYR A 80 3.98 -9.90 3.15
N ALA A 81 3.75 -11.20 3.28
CA ALA A 81 4.25 -12.01 4.38
C ALA A 81 5.09 -13.14 3.80
N VAL A 82 6.40 -13.09 4.06
CA VAL A 82 7.34 -14.16 3.70
C VAL A 82 7.48 -15.08 4.91
N THR A 83 7.15 -16.35 4.73
CA THR A 83 7.33 -17.42 5.71
C THR A 83 8.29 -18.47 5.17
N VAL A 84 9.02 -19.13 6.07
CA VAL A 84 10.02 -20.18 5.77
C VAL A 84 9.49 -21.54 6.19
#